data_AF-A0A843UCG6-F1
#
_entry.id   AF-A0A843UCG6-F1
#
_cell.length_a   1.000
_cell.length_b   1.000
_cell.length_c   1.000
_cell.angle_alpha   90.00
_cell.angle_beta   90.00
_cell.angle_gamma   90.00
#
_symmetry.space_group_name_H-M   'P 1'
#
loop_
_entity.id
_entity.type
_entity.pdbx_description
1 polymer ?
#
loop_
_entity_poly.entity_id
_entity_poly.type
_entity_poly.pdbx_seq_one_letter_code
_entity_poly.pdbx_strand_id
1 'polypeptide(L)' 'MHFTEKYVSAHVVHTRTATVASSASSQEKPLREAMENTRDVAAVAKIGKLLGKHLSMAELR' A
#
# COMPACT_ATOMS: atom_id res chain seq x y z
N MET A 1 5.73 1.50 -7.10
CA MET A 1 4.34 1.96 -6.88
C MET A 1 3.64 1.97 -8.23
N HIS A 2 2.38 1.53 -8.32
CA HIS A 2 1.64 1.41 -9.56
C HIS A 2 0.36 2.23 -9.51
N PHE A 3 0.15 3.06 -10.53
CA PHE A 3 -0.97 3.98 -10.64
C PHE A 3 -1.80 3.62 -11.87
N THR A 4 -3.11 3.63 -11.70
CA THR A 4 -4.08 3.52 -12.78
C THR A 4 -5.02 4.71 -12.70
N GLU A 5 -5.83 4.93 -13.73
CA GLU A 5 -6.86 5.98 -13.72
C GLU A 5 -7.86 5.85 -12.55
N LYS A 6 -7.98 4.66 -11.94
CA LYS A 6 -8.98 4.37 -10.92
C LYS A 6 -8.39 4.09 -9.54
N TYR A 7 -7.18 3.53 -9.50
CA TYR A 7 -6.62 2.94 -8.29
C TYR A 7 -5.11 3.14 -8.20
N VAL A 8 -4.63 3.10 -6.97
CA VAL A 8 -3.22 3.09 -6.63
C VAL A 8 -2.90 1.81 -5.88
N SER A 9 -1.80 1.16 -6.24
CA SER A 9 -1.27 0.01 -5.51
C SER A 9 0.23 0.13 -5.28
N ALA A 10 0.70 -0.47 -4.19
CA ALA A 10 2.11 -0.50 -3.82
C ALA A 10 2.48 -1.85 -3.22
N HIS A 11 3.69 -2.29 -3.53
CA HIS A 11 4.29 -3.52 -3.05
C HIS A 11 5.68 -3.19 -2.50
N VAL A 12 5.98 -3.72 -1.32
CA VAL A 12 7.31 -3.75 -0.74
C VAL A 12 7.88 -5.14 -1.05
N VAL A 13 8.96 -5.17 -1.82
CA VAL A 13 9.61 -6.41 -2.26
C VAL A 13 10.94 -6.52 -1.56
N HIS A 14 11.19 -7.67 -0.92
CA HIS A 14 12.49 -7.99 -0.37
C HIS A 14 13.43 -8.40 -1.52
N THR A 15 14.39 -7.52 -1.84
CA THR A 15 15.22 -7.61 -3.04
C THR A 15 15.97 -8.94 -3.15
N ARG A 16 16.49 -9.49 -2.03
CA ARG A 16 17.32 -10.70 -2.05
C ARG A 16 16.54 -11.98 -2.35
N THR A 17 15.29 -12.08 -1.91
CA THR A 17 14.45 -13.28 -2.10
C THR A 17 13.42 -13.10 -3.21
N ALA A 18 13.32 -11.90 -3.79
CA ALA A 18 12.27 -11.51 -4.73
C ALA A 18 10.84 -11.78 -4.21
N THR A 19 10.66 -11.81 -2.89
CA THR A 19 9.35 -12.03 -2.25
C THR A 19 8.70 -10.71 -1.87
N VAL A 20 7.36 -10.65 -1.95
CA VAL A 20 6.60 -9.50 -1.48
C VAL A 20 6.52 -9.55 0.05
N ALA A 21 7.16 -8.58 0.71
CA ALA A 21 7.12 -8.45 2.16
C ALA A 21 5.82 -7.76 2.63
N SER A 22 5.27 -6.85 1.82
CA SER A 22 3.98 -6.21 2.11
C SER A 22 3.34 -5.67 0.84
N SER A 23 2.01 -5.61 0.82
CA SER A 23 1.24 -5.06 -0.28
C SER A 23 0.08 -4.21 0.25
N ALA A 24 -0.30 -3.20 -0.50
CA ALA A 24 -1.45 -2.36 -0.20
C ALA A 24 -2.04 -1.75 -1.48
N SER A 25 -3.37 -1.72 -1.58
CA SER A 25 -4.11 -1.19 -2.72
C SER A 25 -5.32 -0.37 -2.28
N SER A 26 -5.63 0.69 -3.03
CA SER A 26 -6.87 1.45 -2.85
C SER A 26 -8.13 0.65 -3.26
N GLN A 27 -7.95 -0.56 -3.83
CA GLN A 27 -9.05 -1.49 -4.11
C GLN A 27 -9.45 -2.32 -2.89
N GLU A 28 -8.61 -2.38 -1.85
CA GLU A 28 -8.92 -3.13 -0.65
C GLU A 28 -10.12 -2.51 0.06
N LYS A 29 -11.15 -3.32 0.34
CA LYS A 29 -12.39 -2.88 0.99
C LYS A 29 -12.17 -1.97 2.21
N PRO A 30 -11.31 -2.32 3.19
CA PRO A 30 -11.08 -1.45 4.36
C PRO A 30 -10.40 -0.12 4.02
N LEU A 31 -9.54 -0.06 3.00
CA LEU A 31 -8.95 1.21 2.56
C LEU A 31 -9.94 2.04 1.75
N ARG A 32 -10.73 1.39 0.89
CA ARG A 32 -11.73 2.05 0.06
C ARG A 32 -12.80 2.74 0.90
N GLU A 33 -13.27 2.10 1.96
CA GLU A 33 -14.23 2.71 2.90
C GLU A 33 -13.62 3.88 3.68
N ALA A 34 -12.30 3.87 3.89
CA ALA A 34 -11.56 4.94 4.53
C ALA A 34 -11.08 6.03 3.56
N MET A 35 -11.36 5.93 2.25
CA MET A 35 -10.90 6.85 1.20
C MET A 35 -12.07 7.40 0.40
N GLU A 36 -12.26 8.72 0.44
CA GLU A 36 -13.27 9.39 -0.38
C GLU A 36 -12.95 9.32 -1.88
N ASN A 37 -11.65 9.30 -2.21
CA ASN A 37 -11.18 9.19 -3.59
C ASN A 37 -9.99 8.22 -3.67
N THR A 38 -10.11 7.19 -4.51
CA THR A 38 -9.12 6.09 -4.65
C THR A 38 -7.92 6.45 -5.55
N ARG A 39 -7.94 7.62 -6.19
CA ARG A 39 -6.93 8.08 -7.18
C ARG A 39 -6.21 9.38 -6.77
N ASP A 40 -6.55 9.94 -5.60
CA ASP A 40 -5.96 11.19 -5.11
C ASP A 40 -4.64 10.97 -4.35
N VAL A 41 -3.81 12.00 -4.25
CA VAL A 41 -2.59 12.08 -3.43
C VAL A 41 -2.88 11.70 -1.98
N ALA A 42 -4.10 11.96 -1.49
CA ALA A 42 -4.57 11.50 -0.19
C ALA A 42 -4.63 9.96 -0.06
N ALA A 43 -5.02 9.25 -1.12
CA ALA A 43 -5.01 7.78 -1.15
C ALA A 43 -3.57 7.23 -1.14
N VAL A 44 -2.67 7.87 -1.89
CA VAL A 44 -1.23 7.56 -1.92
C VAL A 44 -0.64 7.68 -0.51
N ALA A 45 -0.91 8.78 0.19
CA ALA A 45 -0.41 9.02 1.54
C ALA A 45 -0.93 7.97 2.54
N LYS A 46 -2.21 7.59 2.45
CA LYS A 46 -2.81 6.54 3.30
C LYS A 46 -2.19 5.16 3.02
N ILE A 47 -1.99 4.78 1.76
CA ILE A 47 -1.33 3.53 1.37
C ILE A 47 0.11 3.50 1.90
N GLY A 48 0.87 4.58 1.72
CA GLY A 48 2.25 4.67 2.23
C GLY A 48 2.32 4.54 3.75
N LYS A 49 1.42 5.20 4.48
CA LYS A 49 1.31 5.09 5.94
C LYS A 49 0.96 3.67 6.38
N LEU A 50 0.07 2.97 5.68
CA LEU A 50 -0.30 1.60 5.97
C LEU A 50 0.88 0.64 5.76
N LEU A 51 1.55 0.76 4.60
CA LEU A 51 2.73 -0.04 4.30
C LEU A 51 3.85 0.18 5.31
N GLY A 52 4.10 1.43 5.72
CA GLY A 52 5.08 1.74 6.77
C GLY A 52 4.76 1.06 8.10
N LYS A 53 3.48 1.00 8.50
CA LYS A 53 3.05 0.26 9.71
C LYS A 53 3.25 -1.25 9.58
N HIS A 54 2.90 -1.82 8.43
CA HIS A 54 3.08 -3.26 8.20
C HIS A 54 4.56 -3.64 8.17
N LEU A 55 5.40 -2.81 7.55
CA LEU A 55 6.83 -3.03 7.48
C LEU A 55 7.49 -2.87 8.86
N SER A 56 7.14 -1.85 9.64
CA SER A 56 7.68 -1.70 11.01
C SER A 56 7.34 -2.88 11.92
N MET A 57 6.21 -3.56 11.68
CA MET A 57 5.81 -4.77 12.40
C MET A 57 6.51 -6.03 11.86
N ALA A 58 6.96 -6.02 10.60
CA ALA A 58 7.59 -7.15 9.92
C ALA A 58 9.13 -7.15 10.06
N GLU A 59 9.79 -5.99 10.13
CA GLU A 59 11.25 -5.84 10.32
C GLU A 59 11.71 -6.09 11.78
N LEU A 60 10.79 -6.26 12.72
CA LEU A 60 11.07 -6.55 14.14
C LEU A 60 10.93 -8.05 14.51
N ARG A 61 10.93 -8.96 13.54
CA ARG A 61 10.91 -10.42 13.76
C ARG A 61 11.89 -11.13 12.84
#